data_AF-A0A0Q6AJJ5-F1
#
_entry.id   AF-A0A0Q6AJJ5-F1
#
_cell.length_a   1.000
_cell.length_b   1.000
_cell.length_c   1.000
_cell.angle_alpha   90.00
_cell.angle_beta   90.00
_cell.angle_gamma   90.00
#
_symmetry.space_group_name_H-M   'P 1'
#
loop_
_entity.id
_entity.type
_entity.pdbx_description
1 polymer ?
#
loop_
_entity_poly.entity_id
_entity_poly.type
_entity_poly.pdbx_seq_one_letter_code
_entity_poly.pdbx_strand_id
1 'polypeptide(L)'
;MGLTNLNSTHLSTAKITAAQDAIAALETALAEITINLSAEDRKRYGSINEQNKLFVNKVSDYNSSQPNLSSPEVDWDEFNKDHSSRNNMETMISRLESIITRLNNAKTLHDYDNYQSALVDYSYTTYKAGTASPGFEDKYKDLKQFFLKNATTTAPPEAKK
;
A
#
# COMPACT_ATOMS: atom_id res chain seq x y z
N MET A 1 11.46 -8.65 -28.50
CA MET A 1 11.09 -7.23 -28.28
C MET A 1 9.86 -7.26 -27.38
N GLY A 2 10.01 -6.86 -26.11
CA GLY A 2 8.92 -6.92 -25.13
C GLY A 2 7.84 -5.87 -25.43
N LEU A 3 6.67 -6.04 -24.82
CA LEU A 3 5.64 -5.00 -24.83
C LEU A 3 6.22 -3.74 -24.14
N THR A 4 6.01 -2.57 -24.74
CA THR A 4 6.43 -1.26 -24.20
C THR A 4 5.25 -0.30 -24.24
N ASN A 5 5.24 0.69 -23.34
CA ASN A 5 4.15 1.64 -23.17
C ASN A 5 2.84 0.94 -22.81
N LEU A 6 2.91 0.05 -21.80
CA LEU A 6 1.75 -0.68 -21.29
C LEU A 6 0.69 0.25 -20.67
N ASN A 7 1.10 1.44 -20.21
CA ASN A 7 0.18 2.51 -19.84
C ASN A 7 0.73 3.88 -20.27
N SER A 8 0.14 4.47 -21.31
CA SER A 8 0.51 5.81 -21.80
C SER A 8 -0.31 6.94 -21.17
N THR A 9 -1.15 6.65 -20.18
CA THR A 9 -1.95 7.67 -19.49
C THR A 9 -1.12 8.29 -18.38
N HIS A 10 -0.90 9.60 -18.47
CA HIS A 10 -0.22 10.38 -17.44
C HIS A 10 -1.18 11.42 -16.87
N LEU A 11 -1.25 11.51 -15.54
CA LEU A 11 -2.00 12.56 -14.89
C LEU A 11 -1.37 13.92 -15.20
N SER A 12 -2.19 14.92 -15.49
CA SER A 12 -1.71 16.30 -15.59
C SER A 12 -1.30 16.82 -14.21
N THR A 13 -0.41 17.82 -14.17
CA THR A 13 0.01 18.47 -12.92
C THR A 13 -1.20 18.93 -12.10
N ALA A 14 -2.22 19.51 -12.75
CA ALA A 14 -3.45 19.94 -12.08
C ALA A 14 -4.21 18.77 -11.42
N LYS A 15 -4.23 17.58 -12.05
CA LYS A 15 -4.87 16.39 -11.47
C LYS A 15 -4.06 15.79 -10.31
N ILE A 16 -2.73 15.86 -10.38
CA ILE A 16 -1.84 15.44 -9.28
C ILE A 16 -2.06 16.34 -8.07
N THR A 17 -2.02 17.67 -8.25
CA THR A 17 -2.27 18.63 -7.18
C THR A 17 -3.65 18.43 -6.56
N ALA A 18 -4.70 18.33 -7.38
CA ALA A 18 -6.05 18.10 -6.87
C ALA A 18 -6.19 16.78 -6.07
N ALA A 19 -5.47 15.73 -6.46
CA ALA A 19 -5.46 14.47 -5.70
C ALA A 19 -4.73 14.61 -4.37
N GLN A 20 -3.59 15.32 -4.34
CA GLN A 20 -2.84 15.60 -3.12
C GLN A 20 -3.63 16.48 -2.14
N ASP A 21 -4.29 17.52 -2.64
CA ASP A 21 -5.14 18.39 -1.84
C ASP A 21 -6.32 17.62 -1.23
N ALA A 22 -6.92 16.70 -2.01
CA ALA A 22 -7.99 15.85 -1.52
C ALA A 22 -7.52 14.87 -0.42
N ILE A 23 -6.29 14.35 -0.51
CA ILE A 23 -5.69 13.52 0.54
C ILE A 23 -5.46 14.36 1.80
N ALA A 24 -4.89 15.56 1.67
CA ALA A 24 -4.66 16.45 2.82
C ALA A 24 -5.96 16.88 3.51
N ALA A 25 -7.01 17.13 2.73
CA ALA A 25 -8.35 17.42 3.26
C ALA A 25 -8.93 16.22 4.01
N LEU A 26 -8.73 15.00 3.49
CA LEU A 26 -9.17 13.77 4.15
C LEU A 26 -8.40 13.54 5.46
N GLU A 27 -7.08 13.72 5.47
CA GLU A 27 -6.25 13.63 6.68
C GLU A 27 -6.72 14.61 7.75
N THR A 28 -7.03 15.85 7.35
CA THR A 28 -7.56 16.88 8.25
C THR A 28 -8.91 16.47 8.83
N ALA A 29 -9.82 15.95 8.00
CA ALA A 29 -11.14 15.52 8.44
C ALA A 29 -11.10 14.31 9.39
N LEU A 30 -10.06 13.47 9.30
CA LEU A 30 -9.89 12.28 10.13
C LEU A 30 -8.95 12.51 11.33
N ALA A 31 -8.52 13.75 11.58
CA ALA A 31 -7.56 14.05 12.64
C ALA A 31 -8.03 13.59 14.03
N GLU A 32 -9.33 13.70 14.31
CA GLU A 32 -9.95 13.33 15.60
C GLU A 32 -9.85 11.84 15.94
N ILE A 33 -9.71 10.97 14.93
CA ILE A 33 -9.65 9.51 15.11
C ILE A 33 -8.22 8.94 14.99
N THR A 34 -7.20 9.82 15.01
CA THR A 34 -5.80 9.41 14.86
C THR A 34 -5.29 8.76 16.14
N ILE A 35 -5.49 7.45 16.26
CA ILE A 35 -5.07 6.65 17.42
C ILE A 35 -3.93 5.71 17.01
N ASN A 36 -2.82 5.78 17.74
CA ASN A 36 -1.69 4.88 17.56
C ASN A 36 -1.82 3.66 18.49
N LEU A 37 -1.92 2.47 17.90
CA LEU A 37 -1.90 1.21 18.64
C LEU A 37 -0.49 0.59 18.63
N SER A 38 -0.06 0.04 19.77
CA SER A 38 1.14 -0.79 19.83
C SER A 38 0.91 -2.11 19.07
N ALA A 39 1.98 -2.86 18.77
CA ALA A 39 1.83 -4.18 18.14
C ALA A 39 1.02 -5.15 19.03
N GLU A 40 1.23 -5.07 20.35
CA GLU A 40 0.49 -5.83 21.37
C GLU A 40 -1.01 -5.48 21.34
N ASP A 41 -1.33 -4.17 21.34
CA ASP A 41 -2.71 -3.69 21.34
C ASP A 41 -3.43 -4.03 20.03
N ARG A 42 -2.75 -3.90 18.88
CA ARG A 42 -3.32 -4.33 17.59
C ARG A 42 -3.67 -5.82 17.61
N LYS A 43 -2.81 -6.66 18.18
CA LYS A 43 -3.08 -8.09 18.29
C LYS A 43 -4.25 -8.36 19.23
N ARG A 44 -4.27 -7.71 20.40
CA ARG A 44 -5.29 -7.89 21.43
C ARG A 44 -6.67 -7.42 20.95
N TYR A 45 -6.78 -6.17 20.52
CA TYR A 45 -8.05 -5.54 20.13
C TYR A 45 -8.47 -5.90 18.69
N GLY A 46 -7.52 -6.27 17.83
CA GLY A 46 -7.78 -6.81 16.49
C GLY A 46 -8.18 -8.28 16.46
N SER A 47 -8.42 -8.91 17.61
CA SER A 47 -8.81 -10.33 17.71
C SER A 47 -10.26 -10.62 17.28
N ILE A 48 -11.04 -9.58 16.97
CA ILE A 48 -12.42 -9.68 16.49
C ILE A 48 -12.43 -10.10 15.01
N ASN A 49 -12.59 -11.40 14.77
CA ASN A 49 -12.72 -11.98 13.44
C ASN A 49 -14.10 -11.75 12.80
N GLU A 50 -14.27 -12.18 11.55
CA GLU A 50 -15.52 -11.99 10.80
C GLU A 50 -16.75 -12.64 11.46
N GLN A 51 -16.59 -13.81 12.10
CA GLN A 51 -17.68 -14.46 12.81
C GLN A 51 -18.13 -13.62 14.03
N ASN A 52 -17.19 -13.08 14.79
CA ASN A 52 -17.51 -12.21 15.93
C ASN A 52 -18.19 -10.91 15.46
N LYS A 53 -17.79 -10.37 14.30
CA LYS A 53 -18.45 -9.22 13.68
C LYS A 53 -19.91 -9.51 13.32
N LEU A 54 -20.20 -10.69 12.75
CA LEU A 54 -21.57 -11.12 12.45
C LEU A 54 -22.41 -11.29 13.72
N PHE A 55 -21.81 -11.79 14.81
CA PHE A 55 -22.47 -11.83 16.11
C PHE A 55 -22.87 -10.43 16.61
N VAL A 56 -21.94 -9.45 16.55
CA VAL A 56 -22.22 -8.05 16.93
C VAL A 56 -23.35 -7.47 16.10
N ASN A 57 -23.37 -7.70 14.78
CA ASN A 57 -24.47 -7.26 13.91
C ASN A 57 -25.80 -7.87 14.36
N LYS A 58 -25.81 -9.17 14.69
CA LYS A 58 -27.04 -9.83 15.14
C LYS A 58 -27.55 -9.28 16.48
N VAL A 59 -26.65 -8.94 17.40
CA VAL A 59 -27.01 -8.26 18.66
C VAL A 59 -27.63 -6.89 18.38
N SER A 60 -27.03 -6.11 17.46
CA SER A 60 -27.58 -4.82 17.02
C SER A 60 -28.99 -4.96 16.44
N ASP A 61 -29.23 -6.00 15.62
CA ASP A 61 -30.56 -6.28 15.05
C ASP A 61 -31.58 -6.59 16.14
N TYR A 62 -31.22 -7.38 17.15
CA TYR A 62 -32.11 -7.70 18.27
C TYR A 62 -32.38 -6.49 19.16
N ASN A 63 -31.36 -5.69 19.47
CA ASN A 63 -31.54 -4.45 20.22
C ASN A 63 -32.53 -3.50 19.52
N SER A 64 -32.44 -3.41 18.19
CA SER A 64 -33.30 -2.55 17.38
C SER A 64 -34.73 -3.10 17.22
N SER A 65 -34.88 -4.41 16.99
CA SER A 65 -36.19 -5.02 16.68
C SER A 65 -36.97 -5.49 17.90
N GLN A 66 -36.27 -5.86 18.99
CA GLN A 66 -36.84 -6.43 20.21
C GLN A 66 -36.13 -5.84 21.45
N PRO A 67 -36.22 -4.52 21.67
CA PRO A 67 -35.46 -3.83 22.72
C PRO A 67 -35.74 -4.36 24.13
N ASN A 68 -36.91 -4.96 24.37
CA ASN A 68 -37.27 -5.59 25.65
C ASN A 68 -36.40 -6.81 26.02
N LEU A 69 -35.67 -7.40 25.06
CA LEU A 69 -34.72 -8.49 25.31
C LEU A 69 -33.30 -7.98 25.59
N SER A 70 -33.09 -6.66 25.55
CA SER A 70 -31.77 -6.06 25.74
C SER A 70 -31.38 -6.04 27.22
N SER A 71 -30.11 -6.32 27.50
CA SER A 71 -29.58 -6.20 28.86
C SER A 71 -29.59 -4.74 29.32
N PRO A 72 -30.08 -4.42 30.52
CA PRO A 72 -30.01 -3.06 31.06
C PRO A 72 -28.59 -2.65 31.47
N GLU A 73 -27.63 -3.57 31.48
CA GLU A 73 -26.23 -3.31 31.86
C GLU A 73 -25.37 -2.78 30.71
N VAL A 74 -25.90 -2.82 29.47
CA VAL A 74 -25.20 -2.32 28.28
C VAL A 74 -25.65 -0.88 28.01
N ASP A 75 -24.68 0.01 27.79
CA ASP A 75 -24.94 1.33 27.23
C ASP A 75 -25.26 1.18 25.73
N TRP A 76 -26.54 1.02 25.43
CA TRP A 76 -27.00 0.81 24.05
C TRP A 76 -26.86 2.06 23.18
N ASP A 77 -26.87 3.26 23.78
CA ASP A 77 -26.68 4.49 23.02
C ASP A 77 -25.24 4.56 22.50
N GLU A 78 -24.26 4.23 23.35
CA GLU A 78 -22.86 4.17 22.93
C GLU A 78 -22.60 2.99 21.98
N PHE A 79 -23.14 1.81 22.27
CA PHE A 79 -23.01 0.65 21.38
C PHE A 79 -23.49 0.98 19.95
N ASN A 80 -24.62 1.67 19.81
CA ASN A 80 -25.18 2.03 18.51
C ASN A 80 -24.30 3.07 17.78
N LYS A 81 -23.70 4.03 18.50
CA LYS A 81 -22.73 4.97 17.92
C LYS A 81 -21.46 4.27 17.46
N ASP A 82 -20.94 3.34 18.25
CA ASP A 82 -19.76 2.53 17.90
C ASP A 82 -20.03 1.66 16.66
N HIS A 83 -21.20 1.01 16.61
CA HIS A 83 -21.62 0.19 15.48
C HIS A 83 -21.71 1.03 14.20
N SER A 84 -22.34 2.21 14.28
CA SER A 84 -22.42 3.15 13.16
C SER A 84 -21.04 3.65 12.71
N SER A 85 -20.21 4.06 13.66
CA SER A 85 -18.84 4.55 13.41
C SER A 85 -18.01 3.49 12.69
N ARG A 86 -18.08 2.24 13.15
CA ARG A 86 -17.40 1.11 12.52
C ARG A 86 -17.84 0.91 11.06
N ASN A 87 -19.14 0.97 10.77
CA ASN A 87 -19.65 0.79 9.40
C ASN A 87 -19.21 1.94 8.46
N ASN A 88 -19.21 3.17 8.97
CA ASN A 88 -18.71 4.33 8.23
C ASN A 88 -17.22 4.18 7.90
N MET A 89 -16.41 3.77 8.88
CA MET A 89 -14.97 3.52 8.69
C MET A 89 -14.71 2.40 7.68
N GLU A 90 -15.41 1.27 7.78
CA GLU A 90 -15.30 0.15 6.85
C GLU A 90 -15.58 0.58 5.40
N THR A 91 -16.61 1.41 5.20
CA THR A 91 -16.96 1.96 3.88
C THR A 91 -15.86 2.87 3.34
N MET A 92 -15.27 3.72 4.18
CA MET A 92 -14.15 4.58 3.79
C MET A 92 -12.90 3.76 3.45
N ILE A 93 -12.55 2.77 4.27
CA ILE A 93 -11.43 1.84 4.04
C ILE A 93 -11.58 1.15 2.68
N SER A 94 -12.75 0.56 2.41
CA SER A 94 -13.02 -0.13 1.15
C SER A 94 -12.80 0.77 -0.09
N ARG A 95 -13.22 2.04 -0.01
CA ARG A 95 -13.03 3.01 -1.09
C ARG A 95 -11.56 3.40 -1.27
N LEU A 96 -10.83 3.58 -0.17
CA LEU A 96 -9.41 3.90 -0.17
C LEU A 96 -8.56 2.74 -0.72
N GLU A 97 -8.85 1.50 -0.32
CA GLU A 97 -8.19 0.30 -0.85
C GLU A 97 -8.39 0.15 -2.36
N SER A 98 -9.58 0.47 -2.86
CA SER A 98 -9.85 0.53 -4.30
C SER A 98 -8.99 1.58 -5.02
N ILE A 99 -8.81 2.77 -4.42
CA ILE A 99 -7.93 3.82 -4.96
C ILE A 99 -6.47 3.35 -4.96
N ILE A 100 -6.00 2.79 -3.83
CA ILE A 100 -4.64 2.27 -3.68
C ILE A 100 -4.35 1.19 -4.74
N THR A 101 -5.29 0.27 -4.94
CA THR A 101 -5.17 -0.78 -5.95
C THR A 101 -5.00 -0.20 -7.36
N ARG A 102 -5.80 0.82 -7.75
CA ARG A 102 -5.65 1.49 -9.05
C ARG A 102 -4.30 2.19 -9.20
N LEU A 103 -3.84 2.89 -8.16
CA LEU A 103 -2.54 3.56 -8.16
C LEU A 103 -1.39 2.55 -8.30
N ASN A 104 -1.44 1.45 -7.56
CA ASN A 104 -0.43 0.38 -7.63
C ASN A 104 -0.39 -0.27 -9.02
N ASN A 105 -1.55 -0.54 -9.61
CA ASN A 105 -1.61 -1.11 -10.96
C ASN A 105 -1.00 -0.15 -12.00
N ALA A 106 -1.40 1.13 -11.99
CA ALA A 106 -0.86 2.13 -12.91
C ALA A 106 0.66 2.31 -12.73
N LYS A 107 1.13 2.41 -11.48
CA LYS A 107 2.55 2.50 -11.13
C LYS A 107 3.32 1.27 -11.62
N THR A 108 2.80 0.07 -11.42
CA THR A 108 3.45 -1.18 -11.85
C THR A 108 3.71 -1.19 -13.36
N LEU A 109 2.75 -0.72 -14.15
CA LEU A 109 2.91 -0.61 -15.61
C LEU A 109 3.97 0.43 -15.99
N HIS A 110 3.95 1.62 -15.37
CA HIS A 110 4.98 2.63 -15.61
C HIS A 110 6.38 2.19 -15.15
N ASP A 111 6.50 1.48 -14.02
CA ASP A 111 7.76 0.92 -13.54
C ASP A 111 8.34 -0.07 -14.55
N TYR A 112 7.48 -0.93 -15.10
CA TYR A 112 7.90 -1.89 -16.13
C TYR A 112 8.39 -1.18 -17.39
N ASP A 113 7.64 -0.19 -17.89
CA ASP A 113 8.00 0.58 -19.09
C ASP A 113 9.32 1.35 -18.89
N ASN A 114 9.49 1.97 -17.72
CA ASN A 114 10.73 2.66 -17.35
C ASN A 114 11.90 1.68 -17.28
N TYR A 115 11.70 0.49 -16.71
CA TYR A 115 12.75 -0.53 -16.64
C TYR A 115 13.15 -1.05 -18.03
N GLN A 116 12.19 -1.32 -18.92
CA GLN A 116 12.50 -1.73 -20.31
C GLN A 116 13.30 -0.63 -21.03
N SER A 117 12.92 0.63 -20.87
CA SER A 117 13.64 1.76 -21.45
C SER A 117 15.06 1.91 -20.89
N ALA A 118 15.24 1.71 -19.59
CA ALA A 118 16.54 1.73 -18.94
C ALA A 118 17.45 0.59 -19.43
N LEU A 119 16.91 -0.60 -19.70
CA LEU A 119 17.67 -1.72 -20.28
C LEU A 119 18.15 -1.42 -21.70
N VAL A 120 17.34 -0.73 -22.51
CA VAL A 120 17.74 -0.27 -23.84
C VAL A 120 18.89 0.74 -23.74
N ASP A 121 18.77 1.73 -22.85
CA ASP A 121 19.84 2.72 -22.62
C ASP A 121 21.12 2.08 -22.06
N TYR A 122 21.01 1.09 -21.18
CA TYR A 122 22.17 0.34 -20.69
C TYR A 122 22.86 -0.45 -21.81
N SER A 123 22.08 -1.08 -22.71
CA SER A 123 22.62 -1.78 -23.87
C SER A 123 23.35 -0.82 -24.83
N TYR A 124 22.76 0.35 -25.08
CA TYR A 124 23.39 1.41 -25.87
C TYR A 124 24.68 1.93 -25.20
N THR A 125 24.65 2.12 -23.88
CA THR A 125 25.80 2.53 -23.08
C THR A 125 26.95 1.52 -23.19
N THR A 126 26.65 0.23 -23.10
CA THR A 126 27.63 -0.85 -23.26
C THR A 126 28.28 -0.84 -24.64
N TYR A 127 27.48 -0.66 -25.70
CA TYR A 127 27.97 -0.55 -27.08
C TYR A 127 28.91 0.67 -27.26
N LYS A 128 28.54 1.83 -26.71
CA LYS A 128 29.32 3.07 -26.84
C LYS A 128 30.60 3.07 -25.99
N ALA A 129 30.59 2.43 -24.83
CA ALA A 129 31.79 2.19 -24.03
C ALA A 129 32.81 1.33 -24.79
N GLY A 130 32.35 0.30 -25.53
CA GLY A 130 33.22 -0.54 -26.36
C GLY A 130 33.77 0.13 -27.63
N THR A 131 33.25 1.30 -28.02
CA THR A 131 33.68 2.06 -29.22
C THR A 131 34.45 3.34 -28.87
N ALA A 132 35.02 3.43 -27.66
CA ALA A 132 35.84 4.55 -27.16
C ALA A 132 35.18 5.94 -27.25
N SER A 133 33.85 6.00 -27.13
CA SER A 133 33.13 7.28 -27.08
C SER A 133 33.28 7.91 -25.69
N PRO A 134 33.75 9.18 -25.57
CA PRO A 134 34.00 9.82 -24.27
C PRO A 134 32.77 9.79 -23.35
N GLY A 135 33.00 9.53 -22.05
CA GLY A 135 31.97 9.54 -20.99
C GLY A 135 31.14 8.25 -20.86
N PHE A 136 31.10 7.37 -21.86
CA PHE A 136 30.33 6.12 -21.77
C PHE A 136 30.98 5.04 -20.90
N GLU A 137 32.30 5.07 -20.73
CA GLU A 137 33.00 4.15 -19.82
C GLU A 137 32.56 4.33 -18.37
N ASP A 138 32.45 5.58 -17.91
CA ASP A 138 32.06 5.88 -16.54
C ASP A 138 30.58 5.61 -16.31
N LYS A 139 29.70 6.02 -17.25
CA LYS A 139 28.27 5.63 -17.22
C LYS A 139 28.11 4.10 -17.19
N TYR A 140 28.91 3.36 -17.96
CA TYR A 140 28.87 1.89 -17.95
C TYR A 140 29.30 1.33 -16.59
N LYS A 141 30.41 1.81 -16.00
CA LYS A 141 30.87 1.37 -14.67
C LYS A 141 29.78 1.60 -13.62
N ASP A 142 29.15 2.77 -13.65
CA ASP A 142 28.07 3.14 -12.73
C ASP A 142 26.84 2.25 -12.92
N LEU A 143 26.40 1.99 -14.15
CA LEU A 143 25.20 1.18 -14.37
C LEU A 143 25.44 -0.32 -14.19
N LYS A 144 26.64 -0.82 -14.50
CA LYS A 144 26.99 -2.25 -14.40
C LYS A 144 26.82 -2.78 -12.98
N GLN A 145 27.05 -1.95 -11.96
CA GLN A 145 26.97 -2.37 -10.56
C GLN A 145 25.61 -2.97 -10.18
N PHE A 146 24.53 -2.54 -10.84
CA PHE A 146 23.17 -3.05 -10.59
C PHE A 146 22.91 -4.45 -11.19
N PHE A 147 23.82 -4.96 -12.03
CA PHE A 147 23.73 -6.31 -12.63
C PHE A 147 24.79 -7.28 -12.09
N LEU A 148 25.65 -6.83 -11.17
CA LEU A 148 26.55 -7.71 -10.46
C LEU A 148 25.70 -8.62 -9.58
N LYS A 149 25.66 -9.92 -9.91
CA LYS A 149 25.08 -10.91 -9.01
C LYS A 149 25.81 -10.82 -7.67
N ASN A 150 25.07 -10.78 -6.56
CA ASN A 150 25.61 -11.05 -5.24
C ASN A 150 26.20 -12.46 -5.23
N ALA A 151 27.46 -12.60 -5.63
CA ALA A 151 28.24 -13.79 -5.38
C ALA A 151 28.75 -13.69 -3.93
N THR A 152 27.92 -14.07 -2.94
CA THR A 152 28.33 -14.72 -1.68
C THR A 152 27.20 -14.77 -0.64
N THR A 153 26.72 -15.97 -0.31
CA THR A 153 26.63 -16.47 1.08
C THR A 153 26.33 -17.98 1.11
N THR A 154 27.35 -18.80 0.89
CA THR A 154 27.46 -20.15 1.47
C THR A 154 28.92 -20.43 1.79
N ALA A 155 29.42 -19.84 2.87
CA ALA A 155 30.58 -20.36 3.58
C ALA A 155 30.05 -20.95 4.90
N PRO A 156 30.28 -22.24 5.20
CA PRO A 156 29.87 -22.83 6.48
C PRO A 156 30.64 -22.19 7.65
N PRO A 157 30.07 -22.13 8.87
CA PRO A 157 30.77 -21.56 10.01
C PRO A 157 31.99 -22.43 10.37
N GLU A 158 33.17 -21.81 10.48
CA GLU A 158 34.33 -22.43 11.09
C GLU A 158 34.02 -22.74 12.57
N ALA A 159 34.08 -24.02 12.92
CA ALA A 159 33.97 -24.48 14.30
C ALA A 159 35.20 -24.01 15.08
N LYS A 160 34.98 -23.11 16.05
CA LYS A 160 36.00 -22.79 17.06
C LYS A 160 36.22 -24.01 17.96
N LYS A 161 37.47 -24.46 18.07
CA LYS A 161 37.95 -25.31 19.16
C LYS A 161 38.44 -24.43 20.32
#